data_AF-A0A7V4DBU1-F1
#
_entry.id   AF-A0A7V4DBU1-F1
#
_cell.length_a   1.000
_cell.length_b   1.000
_cell.length_c   1.000
_cell.angle_alpha   90.00
_cell.angle_beta   90.00
_cell.angle_gamma   90.00
#
_symmetry.space_group_name_H-M   'P 1'
#
loop_
_entity.id
_entity.type
_entity.pdbx_description
1 polymer ?
#
loop_
_entity_poly.entity_id
_entity_poly.type
_entity_poly.pdbx_seq_one_letter_code
_entity_poly.pdbx_strand_id
1 'polypeptide(L)'
;MDKRFIWLIVFVWILPKTGCAQKDSVQAVVKSPMAAMIRSAVFPGWGQWYNGKKWKTALILGAELGLGGNAMYMNQKMHRAVSSEEFRFYQDKRNLTLWWLAGLYFLNLLDAYVDAQLGDFDVSPELSIQDNRMVFSVCMRW
;
A
#
# COMPACT_ATOMS: atom_id res chain seq x y z
N MET A 1 -38.05 -13.83 33.62
CA MET A 1 -37.04 -12.92 33.06
C MET A 1 -37.78 -11.78 32.38
N ASP A 2 -37.85 -10.63 33.04
CA ASP A 2 -38.77 -9.55 32.66
C ASP A 2 -38.34 -8.83 31.39
N LYS A 3 -39.30 -8.59 30.49
CA LYS A 3 -39.09 -7.86 29.22
C LYS A 3 -38.52 -6.45 29.44
N ARG A 4 -38.71 -5.88 30.64
CA ARG A 4 -38.14 -4.60 31.08
C ARG A 4 -36.62 -4.66 31.28
N PHE A 5 -36.09 -5.82 31.67
CA PHE A 5 -34.65 -6.04 31.87
C PHE A 5 -33.90 -6.13 30.53
N ILE A 6 -34.53 -6.72 29.51
CA ILE A 6 -33.98 -6.80 28.15
C ILE A 6 -33.86 -5.40 27.53
N TRP A 7 -34.84 -4.54 27.72
CA TRP A 7 -34.79 -3.15 27.23
C TRP A 7 -33.71 -2.30 27.91
N LEU A 8 -33.41 -2.52 29.20
CA LEU A 8 -32.32 -1.83 29.90
C LEU A 8 -30.94 -2.24 29.39
N ILE A 9 -30.71 -3.52 29.11
CA ILE A 9 -29.42 -4.00 28.56
C ILE A 9 -29.19 -3.43 27.16
N VAL A 10 -30.22 -3.39 26.33
CA VAL A 10 -30.16 -2.81 24.98
C VAL A 10 -29.91 -1.30 25.05
N PHE A 11 -30.56 -0.58 25.96
CA PHE A 11 -30.37 0.88 26.11
C PHE A 11 -28.95 1.25 26.61
N VAL A 12 -28.36 0.44 27.51
CA VAL A 12 -26.99 0.62 28.01
C VAL A 12 -25.92 0.38 26.94
N TRP A 13 -26.22 -0.46 25.93
CA TRP A 13 -25.31 -0.71 24.80
C TRP A 13 -25.43 0.31 23.66
N ILE A 14 -26.51 1.10 23.61
CA ILE A 14 -26.77 2.09 22.56
C ILE A 14 -26.33 3.50 22.96
N LEU A 15 -26.20 3.80 24.25
CA LEU A 15 -25.67 5.11 24.68
C LEU A 15 -24.19 5.24 24.28
N PRO A 16 -23.78 6.36 23.64
CA PRO A 16 -22.37 6.63 23.40
C PRO A 16 -21.69 6.73 24.77
N LYS A 17 -20.63 5.93 24.98
CA LYS A 17 -19.80 6.04 26.17
C LYS A 17 -19.07 7.39 26.09
N THR A 18 -19.66 8.45 26.65
CA THR A 18 -19.01 9.76 26.75
C THR A 18 -17.97 9.72 27.87
N GLY A 19 -16.87 9.00 27.60
CA GLY A 19 -15.58 9.33 28.18
C GLY A 19 -14.98 10.45 27.36
N CYS A 20 -14.40 11.47 28.01
CA CYS A 20 -13.59 12.47 27.35
C CYS A 20 -12.42 11.76 26.64
N ALA A 21 -12.57 11.53 25.33
CA ALA A 21 -11.51 11.01 24.50
C ALA A 21 -10.50 12.14 24.30
N GLN A 22 -9.45 12.12 25.12
CA GLN A 22 -8.24 12.88 24.92
C GLN A 22 -7.66 12.51 23.54
N LYS A 23 -7.86 13.39 22.55
CA LYS A 23 -7.10 13.34 21.30
C LYS A 23 -5.74 13.95 21.60
N ASP A 24 -4.86 13.13 22.15
CA ASP A 24 -3.45 13.47 22.18
C ASP A 24 -2.95 13.53 20.74
N SER A 25 -2.55 14.74 20.36
CA SER A 25 -1.84 15.04 19.13
C SER A 25 -0.64 14.11 18.98
N VAL A 26 -0.51 13.53 17.79
CA VAL A 26 0.69 12.81 17.33
C VAL A 26 0.95 11.49 18.07
N GLN A 27 0.03 10.53 17.93
CA GLN A 27 0.52 9.20 17.54
C GLN A 27 1.04 9.36 16.11
N ALA A 28 2.31 9.74 15.98
CA ALA A 28 3.05 9.41 14.78
C ALA A 28 2.86 7.90 14.64
N VAL A 29 2.00 7.49 13.71
CA VAL A 29 1.87 6.09 13.38
C VAL A 29 3.23 5.75 12.77
N VAL A 30 4.16 5.28 13.61
CA VAL A 30 5.42 4.68 13.19
C VAL A 30 5.02 3.39 12.48
N LYS A 31 4.53 3.53 11.25
CA LYS A 31 4.18 2.42 10.38
C LYS A 31 5.51 1.81 10.04
N SER A 32 5.87 0.71 10.70
CA SER A 32 7.10 -0.02 10.41
C SER A 32 7.17 -0.28 8.90
N PRO A 33 8.05 0.42 8.16
CA PRO A 33 8.01 0.44 6.70
C PRO A 33 8.21 -0.97 6.13
N MET A 34 9.03 -1.76 6.82
CA MET A 34 9.30 -3.17 6.51
C MET A 34 8.08 -4.09 6.61
N ALA A 35 7.19 -3.90 7.60
CA ALA A 35 5.99 -4.75 7.71
C ALA A 35 4.94 -4.41 6.65
N ALA A 36 4.86 -3.13 6.24
CA ALA A 36 4.04 -2.70 5.10
C ALA A 36 4.63 -3.22 3.78
N MET A 37 5.96 -3.24 3.64
CA MET A 37 6.67 -3.76 2.46
C MET A 37 6.52 -5.29 2.30
N ILE A 38 6.75 -6.07 3.36
CA ILE A 38 6.60 -7.54 3.32
C ILE A 38 5.15 -7.94 3.07
N ARG A 39 4.17 -7.28 3.72
CA ARG A 39 2.75 -7.53 3.45
C ARG A 39 2.32 -7.09 2.05
N SER A 40 3.05 -6.14 1.47
CA SER A 40 2.80 -5.64 0.12
C SER A 40 3.50 -6.40 -0.99
N ALA A 41 4.52 -7.20 -0.69
CA ALA A 41 5.25 -7.99 -1.67
C ALA A 41 4.46 -9.21 -2.17
N VAL A 42 3.37 -9.58 -1.49
CA VAL A 42 2.52 -10.71 -1.86
C VAL A 42 1.70 -10.42 -3.13
N PHE A 43 1.42 -9.15 -3.41
CA PHE A 43 0.71 -8.71 -4.61
C PHE A 43 1.51 -7.62 -5.34
N PRO A 44 1.77 -7.75 -6.65
CA PRO A 44 2.54 -6.75 -7.39
C PRO A 44 1.91 -5.36 -7.25
N GLY A 45 2.68 -4.42 -6.70
CA GLY A 45 2.29 -3.01 -6.59
C GLY A 45 1.59 -2.56 -5.29
N TRP A 46 1.38 -3.42 -4.29
CA TRP A 46 0.71 -3.04 -3.03
C TRP A 46 1.52 -2.05 -2.16
N GLY A 47 2.85 -2.03 -2.30
CA GLY A 47 3.74 -1.24 -1.43
C GLY A 47 3.67 0.26 -1.71
N GLN A 48 3.38 0.61 -2.95
CA GLN A 48 3.22 1.97 -3.44
C GLN A 48 1.85 2.58 -3.05
N TRP A 49 0.85 1.75 -2.68
CA TRP A 49 -0.46 2.23 -2.21
C TRP A 49 -0.37 2.90 -0.83
N TYR A 50 0.46 2.36 0.06
CA TYR A 50 0.65 2.89 1.42
C TYR A 50 1.38 4.24 1.44
N ASN A 51 2.16 4.55 0.41
CA ASN A 51 2.92 5.80 0.26
C ASN A 51 2.16 6.87 -0.54
N GLY A 52 0.85 6.68 -0.79
CA GLY A 52 0.00 7.64 -1.51
C GLY A 52 0.25 7.77 -3.02
N LYS A 53 1.37 7.24 -3.55
CA LYS A 53 1.77 7.28 -4.97
C LYS A 53 1.09 6.20 -5.81
N LYS A 54 -0.25 6.14 -5.78
CA LYS A 54 -1.07 5.10 -6.46
C LYS A 54 -0.87 5.02 -7.98
N TRP A 55 -0.48 6.11 -8.62
CA TRP A 55 -0.26 6.13 -10.07
C TRP A 55 0.97 5.30 -10.49
N LYS A 56 2.03 5.25 -9.65
CA LYS A 56 3.20 4.39 -9.87
C LYS A 56 2.79 2.91 -9.85
N THR A 57 1.95 2.51 -8.89
CA THR A 57 1.37 1.15 -8.83
C THR A 57 0.67 0.77 -10.12
N ALA A 58 -0.24 1.63 -10.59
CA ALA A 58 -1.03 1.34 -11.79
C ALA A 58 -0.14 1.15 -13.02
N LEU A 59 0.91 1.96 -13.15
CA LEU A 59 1.87 1.86 -14.25
C LEU A 59 2.67 0.55 -14.19
N ILE A 60 3.21 0.19 -13.02
CA ILE A 60 4.01 -1.03 -12.86
C ILE A 60 3.14 -2.27 -13.10
N LEU A 61 1.94 -2.31 -12.52
CA LEU A 61 0.99 -3.41 -12.73
C LEU A 61 0.61 -3.54 -14.21
N GLY A 62 0.34 -2.42 -14.89
CA GLY A 62 0.06 -2.42 -16.33
C GLY A 62 1.23 -2.95 -17.16
N ALA A 63 2.46 -2.56 -16.81
CA ALA A 63 3.66 -3.03 -17.48
C ALA A 63 3.91 -4.54 -17.25
N GLU A 64 3.79 -5.02 -16.02
CA GLU A 64 3.93 -6.45 -15.70
C GLU A 64 2.87 -7.31 -16.39
N LEU A 65 1.60 -6.87 -16.39
CA LEU A 65 0.52 -7.55 -17.10
C LEU A 65 0.74 -7.54 -18.62
N GLY A 66 1.21 -6.42 -19.19
CA GLY A 66 1.50 -6.32 -20.62
C GLY A 66 2.63 -7.25 -21.06
N LEU A 67 3.73 -7.28 -20.31
CA LEU A 67 4.86 -8.18 -20.58
C LEU A 67 4.49 -9.65 -20.32
N GLY A 68 3.76 -9.94 -19.25
CA GLY A 68 3.25 -11.28 -18.96
C GLY A 68 2.34 -11.80 -20.06
N GLY A 69 1.39 -10.98 -20.52
CA GLY A 69 0.54 -11.28 -21.66
C GLY A 69 1.33 -11.51 -22.95
N ASN A 70 2.35 -10.69 -23.22
CA ASN A 70 3.23 -10.88 -24.37
C ASN A 70 4.01 -12.20 -24.29
N ALA A 71 4.56 -12.54 -23.13
CA ALA A 71 5.27 -13.80 -22.90
C ALA A 71 4.34 -15.01 -23.14
N MET A 72 3.10 -14.95 -22.64
CA MET A 72 2.10 -16.00 -22.88
C MET A 72 1.73 -16.10 -24.36
N TYR A 73 1.55 -14.97 -25.04
CA TYR A 73 1.26 -14.92 -26.47
C TYR A 73 2.39 -15.54 -27.31
N MET A 74 3.65 -15.17 -27.04
CA MET A 74 4.81 -15.76 -27.72
C MET A 74 4.97 -17.25 -27.38
N ASN A 75 4.65 -17.66 -26.15
CA ASN A 75 4.68 -19.06 -25.76
C ASN A 75 3.62 -19.89 -26.50
N GLN A 76 2.40 -19.36 -26.69
CA GLN A 76 1.39 -20.02 -27.51
C GLN A 76 1.82 -20.17 -28.96
N LYS A 77 2.47 -19.16 -29.55
CA LYS A 77 3.01 -19.23 -30.92
C LYS A 77 4.16 -20.22 -31.04
N MET A 78 5.03 -20.29 -30.04
CA MET A 78 6.10 -21.28 -29.96
C MET A 78 5.55 -22.71 -30.04
N HIS A 79 4.44 -23.01 -29.34
CA HIS A 79 3.81 -24.34 -29.39
C HIS A 79 3.16 -24.69 -30.73
N ARG A 80 2.85 -23.69 -31.57
CA ARG A 80 2.29 -23.88 -32.91
C ARG A 80 3.36 -23.82 -34.02
N ALA A 81 4.60 -23.51 -33.67
CA ALA A 81 5.69 -23.41 -34.64
C ALA A 81 5.98 -24.80 -35.22
N VAL A 82 5.96 -24.90 -36.54
CA VAL A 82 6.24 -26.16 -37.26
C VAL A 82 7.72 -26.21 -37.65
N SER A 83 8.31 -25.07 -37.98
CA SER A 83 9.72 -24.96 -38.32
C SER A 83 10.58 -24.72 -37.08
N SER A 84 11.79 -25.28 -37.10
CA SER A 84 12.78 -25.07 -36.04
C SER A 84 13.26 -23.62 -35.96
N GLU A 85 13.20 -22.88 -37.07
CA GLU A 85 13.52 -21.46 -37.11
C GLU A 85 12.48 -20.60 -36.38
N GLU A 86 11.19 -20.81 -36.67
CA GLU A 86 10.10 -20.13 -35.97
C GLU A 86 10.13 -20.45 -34.47
N PHE A 87 10.39 -21.71 -34.11
CA PHE A 87 10.50 -22.11 -32.71
C PHE A 87 11.55 -21.28 -31.96
N ARG A 88 12.78 -21.18 -32.51
CA ARG A 88 13.86 -20.38 -31.93
C ARG A 88 13.49 -18.91 -31.84
N PHE A 89 12.88 -18.37 -32.90
CA PHE A 89 12.44 -16.98 -32.92
C PHE A 89 11.47 -16.67 -31.76
N TYR A 90 10.42 -17.48 -31.56
CA TYR A 90 9.47 -17.27 -30.47
C TYR A 90 10.08 -17.57 -29.09
N GLN A 91 11.00 -18.53 -29.01
CA GLN A 91 11.73 -18.85 -27.79
C GLN A 91 12.61 -17.67 -27.35
N ASP A 92 13.36 -17.06 -28.26
CA ASP A 92 14.23 -15.92 -27.98
C ASP A 92 13.42 -14.67 -27.59
N LYS A 93 12.32 -14.41 -28.29
CA LYS A 93 11.40 -13.31 -27.93
C LYS A 93 10.80 -13.51 -26.55
N ARG A 94 10.33 -14.71 -26.22
CA ARG A 94 9.81 -15.03 -24.88
C ARG A 94 10.90 -14.88 -23.82
N ASN A 95 12.10 -15.41 -24.06
CA ASN A 95 13.21 -15.32 -23.11
C ASN A 95 13.62 -13.86 -22.87
N LEU A 96 13.67 -13.04 -23.92
CA LEU A 96 13.88 -11.60 -23.80
C LEU A 96 12.79 -10.93 -22.97
N THR A 97 11.51 -11.23 -23.21
CA THR A 97 10.39 -10.70 -22.41
C THR A 97 10.49 -11.12 -20.94
N LEU A 98 10.94 -12.35 -20.65
CA LEU A 98 11.15 -12.81 -19.27
C LEU A 98 12.29 -12.05 -18.59
N TRP A 99 13.38 -11.73 -19.30
CA TRP A 99 14.43 -10.86 -18.77
C TRP A 99 13.94 -9.45 -18.48
N TRP A 100 13.10 -8.88 -19.33
CA TRP A 100 12.45 -7.59 -19.07
C TRP A 100 11.53 -7.64 -17.83
N LEU A 101 10.76 -8.71 -17.66
CA LEU A 101 9.94 -8.92 -16.46
C LEU A 101 10.79 -9.01 -15.19
N ALA A 102 11.88 -9.77 -15.22
CA ALA A 102 12.80 -9.88 -14.10
C ALA A 102 13.44 -8.53 -13.75
N GLY A 103 13.85 -7.77 -14.76
CA GLY A 103 14.38 -6.42 -14.59
C GLY A 103 13.36 -5.45 -14.00
N LEU A 104 12.13 -5.46 -14.51
CA LEU A 104 11.04 -4.61 -14.00
C LEU A 104 10.70 -4.94 -12.53
N TYR A 105 10.64 -6.23 -12.19
CA TYR A 105 10.41 -6.68 -10.82
C TYR A 105 11.53 -6.20 -9.86
N PHE A 106 12.78 -6.33 -10.29
CA PHE A 106 13.93 -5.87 -9.52
C PHE A 106 13.93 -4.35 -9.33
N LEU A 107 13.61 -3.58 -10.38
CA LEU A 107 13.49 -2.12 -10.30
C LEU A 107 12.34 -1.69 -9.37
N ASN A 108 11.21 -2.39 -9.39
CA ASN A 108 10.09 -2.12 -8.47
C ASN A 108 10.53 -2.30 -7.01
N LEU A 109 11.28 -3.37 -6.72
CA LEU A 109 11.83 -3.61 -5.39
C LEU A 109 12.83 -2.53 -4.96
N LEU A 110 13.74 -2.13 -5.86
CA LEU A 110 14.70 -1.07 -5.60
C LEU A 110 14.05 0.31 -5.41
N ASP A 111 13.07 0.68 -6.25
CA ASP A 111 12.33 1.95 -6.10
C ASP A 111 11.64 2.01 -4.74
N ALA A 112 11.01 0.92 -4.30
CA ALA A 112 10.38 0.83 -2.99
C ALA A 112 11.40 0.90 -1.84
N TYR A 113 12.56 0.25 -1.98
CA TYR A 113 13.64 0.31 -0.98
C TYR A 113 14.21 1.72 -0.84
N VAL A 114 14.51 2.39 -1.96
CA VAL A 114 15.05 3.76 -1.98
C VAL A 114 14.02 4.77 -1.47
N ASP A 115 12.75 4.69 -1.90
CA ASP A 115 11.67 5.54 -1.39
C ASP A 115 11.49 5.37 0.14
N ALA A 116 11.65 4.15 0.67
CA ALA A 116 11.57 3.88 2.11
C ALA A 116 12.76 4.46 2.89
N GLN A 117 13.98 4.41 2.34
CA GLN A 117 15.18 4.97 2.97
C GLN A 117 15.22 6.50 2.93
N LEU A 118 14.67 7.12 1.88
CA LEU A 118 14.61 8.59 1.76
C LEU A 118 13.41 9.22 2.48
N GLY A 119 12.37 8.45 2.79
CA GLY A 119 11.20 8.93 3.53
C GLY A 119 11.46 9.26 5.00
N ASP A 120 12.58 8.81 5.58
CA ASP A 120 12.98 9.09 6.97
C ASP A 120 13.62 10.50 7.12
N PHE A 121 13.88 11.20 6.00
CA PHE A 121 14.47 12.55 5.97
C PHE A 121 13.44 13.68 5.78
N ASP A 122 12.21 13.52 6.29
CA ASP A 122 11.24 14.62 6.29
C ASP A 122 11.59 15.60 7.43
N VAL A 123 12.42 16.60 7.10
CA VAL A 123 12.59 17.82 7.91
C VAL A 123 11.29 18.62 7.78
N SER A 124 10.25 18.20 8.50
CA SER A 124 9.06 19.02 8.66
C SER A 124 9.43 20.29 9.45
N PRO A 125 9.03 21.48 8.97
CA PRO A 125 9.38 22.75 9.60
C PRO A 125 8.60 22.90 10.89
N GLU A 126 9.18 22.49 12.02
CA GLU A 126 8.75 22.95 13.35
C GLU A 126 9.17 24.43 13.52
N LEU A 127 8.60 25.30 12.71
CA LEU A 127 8.69 26.75 12.84
C LEU A 127 7.40 27.44 12.39
N SER A 128 6.25 26.78 12.50
CA SER A 128 4.98 27.49 12.64
C SER A 128 4.81 27.85 14.11
N ILE A 129 5.26 29.06 14.44
CA ILE A 129 4.94 29.87 15.62
C ILE A 129 3.76 29.28 16.43
N GLN A 130 4.06 28.73 17.60
CA GLN A 130 3.10 28.60 18.70
C GLN A 130 2.53 30.00 18.99
N ASP A 131 1.38 30.35 18.43
CA ASP A 131 0.50 31.33 19.07
C ASP A 131 -0.12 30.61 20.28
N ASN A 132 0.58 30.66 21.43
CA ASN A 132 0.09 30.17 22.71
C ASN A 132 -1.08 31.06 23.17
N ARG A 133 -2.22 30.95 22.49
CA ARG A 133 -3.48 31.44 23.01
C ARG A 133 -4.04 30.34 23.90
N MET A 134 -3.62 30.38 25.17
CA MET A 134 -4.17 29.57 26.24
C MET A 134 -5.69 29.79 26.33
N VAL A 135 -6.46 28.94 25.64
CA VAL A 135 -7.87 28.79 25.92
C VAL A 135 -7.96 27.84 27.12
N PHE A 136 -7.88 28.43 28.33
CA PHE A 136 -8.32 27.78 29.55
C PHE A 136 -9.84 27.55 29.45
N SER A 137 -10.24 26.46 28.80
CA SER A 137 -11.59 25.94 28.92
C SER A 137 -11.68 25.18 30.24
N VAL A 138 -12.03 25.91 31.30
CA VAL A 138 -12.44 25.34 32.57
C VAL A 138 -13.73 24.54 32.30
N CYS A 139 -13.60 23.22 32.25
CA CYS A 139 -14.77 22.35 32.26
C CYS A 139 -15.37 22.42 33.68
N MET A 140 -16.34 23.32 33.87
CA MET A 140 -17.14 23.35 35.08
C MET A 140 -17.97 22.06 35.16
N ARG A 141 -17.70 21.30 36.21
CA ARG A 141 -18.46 20.15 36.68
C ARG A 141 -19.62 20.65 37.54
N TRP A 142 -20.85 20.28 37.16
CA TRP A 142 -21.99 20.20 38.07
C TRP A 142 -22.37 18.72 38.22
#